data_AF-A0A9N8K729-F1
#
_entry.id   AF-A0A9N8K729-F1
#
_cell.length_a   1.000
_cell.length_b   1.000
_cell.length_c   1.000
_cell.angle_alpha   90.00
_cell.angle_beta   90.00
_cell.angle_gamma   90.00
#
_symmetry.space_group_name_H-M   'P 1'
#
loop_
_entity.id
_entity.type
_entity.pdbx_description
1 polymer ?
#
loop_
_entity_poly.entity_id
_entity_poly.type
_entity_poly.pdbx_seq_one_letter_code
_entity_poly.pdbx_strand_id
1 'polypeptide(L)'
;MLNQAAHTRVVIDALDESCQQKETLEWLRRIFADQSIAPNKLNVIITSRREYDIESAFLKWLPERNVLAIKAEDVNRDISDFVRSQIRLDPRLERWRERTDIQTEIESKLIGKAGGM
;
A
#
# COMPACT_ATOMS: atom_id res chain seq x y z
N MET A 1 -20.61 -7.43 -17.66
CA MET A 1 -19.57 -8.24 -16.99
C MET A 1 -19.85 -8.42 -15.50
N LEU A 2 -19.96 -7.36 -14.69
CA LEU A 2 -20.23 -7.49 -13.24
C LEU A 2 -21.52 -8.26 -12.91
N ASN A 3 -22.56 -8.17 -13.76
CA ASN A 3 -23.83 -8.84 -13.50
C ASN A 3 -23.87 -10.34 -13.81
N GLN A 4 -22.88 -10.88 -14.53
CA GLN A 4 -22.83 -12.28 -14.95
C GLN A 4 -22.04 -13.16 -13.96
N ALA A 5 -21.12 -12.58 -13.20
CA ALA A 5 -20.37 -13.29 -12.16
C ALA A 5 -21.15 -13.32 -10.84
N ALA A 6 -21.04 -14.42 -10.09
CA ALA A 6 -21.62 -14.54 -8.75
C ALA A 6 -20.96 -13.55 -7.75
N HIS A 7 -19.65 -13.33 -7.91
CA HIS A 7 -18.87 -12.37 -7.13
C HIS A 7 -17.70 -11.84 -7.96
N THR A 8 -17.41 -10.55 -7.89
CA THR A 8 -16.25 -9.92 -8.55
C THR A 8 -15.38 -9.24 -7.51
N ARG A 9 -14.06 -9.44 -7.60
CA ARG A 9 -13.06 -8.70 -6.83
C ARG A 9 -12.15 -7.93 -7.77
N VAL A 10 -11.97 -6.64 -7.50
CA VAL A 10 -11.10 -5.74 -8.26
C VAL A 10 -10.02 -5.22 -7.32
N VAL A 11 -8.77 -5.24 -7.77
CA VAL A 11 -7.65 -4.63 -7.07
C VAL A 11 -7.12 -3.51 -7.96
N ILE A 12 -7.05 -2.31 -7.41
CA ILE A 12 -6.46 -1.13 -8.07
C ILE A 12 -5.23 -0.78 -7.26
N ASP A 13 -4.07 -0.95 -7.88
CA ASP A 13 -2.80 -0.62 -7.27
C ASP A 13 -2.36 0.79 -7.67
N ALA A 14 -1.73 1.50 -6.74
CA ALA A 14 -1.13 2.82 -6.93
C ALA A 14 -2.04 3.84 -7.65
N LEU A 15 -3.23 4.10 -7.12
CA LEU A 15 -4.21 5.02 -7.73
C LEU A 15 -3.65 6.44 -7.97
N ASP A 16 -2.72 6.89 -7.13
CA ASP A 16 -2.00 8.17 -7.24
C ASP A 16 -1.11 8.25 -8.49
N GLU A 17 -0.64 7.11 -9.01
CA GLU A 17 0.19 7.06 -10.22
C GLU A 17 -0.65 6.98 -11.51
N SER A 18 -1.99 6.96 -11.40
CA SER A 18 -2.87 6.91 -12.56
C SER A 18 -2.87 8.24 -13.33
N CYS A 19 -2.49 8.19 -14.61
CA CYS A 19 -2.61 9.35 -15.51
C CYS A 19 -4.07 9.82 -15.71
N GLN A 20 -5.05 8.97 -15.37
CA GLN A 20 -6.49 9.23 -15.47
C GLN A 20 -7.14 9.14 -14.08
N GLN A 21 -6.48 9.69 -13.06
CA GLN A 21 -6.90 9.63 -11.66
C GLN A 21 -8.35 10.12 -11.47
N LYS A 22 -8.72 11.25 -12.09
CA LYS A 22 -10.06 11.84 -11.96
C LYS A 22 -11.13 10.95 -12.58
N GLU A 23 -10.91 10.46 -13.79
CA GLU A 23 -11.82 9.56 -14.47
C GLU A 23 -11.99 8.24 -13.69
N THR A 24 -10.90 7.75 -13.11
CA THR A 24 -10.90 6.53 -12.29
C THR A 24 -11.73 6.73 -11.01
N LEU A 25 -11.53 7.84 -10.30
CA LEU A 25 -12.30 8.20 -9.10
C LEU A 25 -13.79 8.39 -9.41
N GLU A 26 -14.12 9.02 -10.54
CA GLU A 26 -15.51 9.16 -10.98
C GLU A 26 -16.15 7.81 -11.31
N TRP A 27 -15.42 6.93 -12.00
CA TRP A 27 -15.87 5.59 -12.33
C TRP A 27 -16.13 4.77 -11.07
N LEU A 28 -15.21 4.80 -10.10
CA LEU A 28 -15.38 4.16 -8.79
C LEU A 28 -16.64 4.67 -8.09
N ARG A 29 -16.81 5.99 -8.01
CA ARG A 29 -18.00 6.60 -7.39
C ARG A 29 -19.30 6.13 -8.06
N ARG A 30 -19.34 6.06 -9.39
CA ARG A 30 -20.52 5.60 -10.14
C ARG A 30 -20.84 4.14 -9.84
N ILE A 31 -19.83 3.28 -9.79
CA ILE A 31 -20.02 1.86 -9.48
C ILE A 31 -20.53 1.66 -8.05
N PHE A 32 -19.97 2.37 -7.07
CA PHE A 32 -20.43 2.24 -5.68
C PHE A 32 -21.81 2.86 -5.43
N ALA A 33 -22.25 3.78 -6.28
CA ALA A 33 -23.59 4.36 -6.24
C ALA A 33 -24.64 3.56 -7.04
N ASP A 34 -24.22 2.59 -7.86
CA ASP A 34 -25.11 1.83 -8.73
C ASP A 34 -25.91 0.79 -7.92
N GLN A 35 -27.18 1.09 -7.68
CA GLN A 35 -28.10 0.23 -6.94
C GLN A 35 -28.45 -1.08 -7.65
N SER A 36 -28.14 -1.20 -8.96
CA SER A 36 -28.34 -2.45 -9.69
C SER A 36 -27.31 -3.52 -9.33
N ILE A 37 -26.19 -3.14 -8.71
CA ILE A 37 -25.17 -4.06 -8.21
C ILE A 37 -25.62 -4.54 -6.83
N ALA A 38 -25.95 -5.84 -6.74
CA ALA A 38 -26.35 -6.43 -5.48
C ALA A 38 -25.27 -6.25 -4.39
N PRO A 39 -25.66 -6.00 -3.12
CA PRO A 39 -24.73 -5.97 -2.00
C PRO A 39 -23.85 -7.22 -1.98
N ASN A 40 -22.56 -7.07 -1.70
CA ASN A 40 -21.56 -8.14 -1.67
C ASN A 40 -21.24 -8.81 -3.02
N LYS A 41 -21.77 -8.32 -4.15
CA LYS A 41 -21.41 -8.83 -5.49
C LYS A 41 -20.07 -8.27 -5.98
N LEU A 42 -19.67 -7.10 -5.49
CA LEU A 42 -18.43 -6.43 -5.85
C LEU A 42 -17.62 -6.08 -4.61
N ASN A 43 -16.36 -6.47 -4.61
CA ASN A 43 -15.35 -6.03 -3.65
C ASN A 43 -14.23 -5.30 -4.39
N VAL A 44 -13.89 -4.09 -3.97
CA VAL A 44 -12.77 -3.33 -4.53
C VAL A 44 -11.75 -3.05 -3.43
N ILE A 45 -10.49 -3.37 -3.69
CA ILE A 45 -9.35 -2.99 -2.85
C ILE A 45 -8.55 -1.97 -3.64
N ILE A 46 -8.22 -0.86 -3.00
CA ILE A 46 -7.51 0.25 -3.62
C ILE A 46 -6.29 0.57 -2.76
N THR A 47 -5.12 0.66 -3.37
CA THR A 47 -3.91 1.18 -2.73
C THR A 47 -3.60 2.55 -3.32
N SER A 48 -3.09 3.45 -2.48
CA SER A 48 -2.64 4.77 -2.92
C SER A 48 -1.81 5.46 -1.84
N ARG A 49 -0.97 6.41 -2.24
CA ARG A 49 -0.43 7.42 -1.32
C ARG A 49 -1.52 8.35 -0.80
N ARG A 50 -1.21 8.99 0.33
CA ARG A 50 -2.09 9.95 0.97
C ARG A 50 -2.01 11.32 0.27
N GLU A 51 -2.75 11.46 -0.83
CA GLU A 51 -2.86 12.72 -1.56
C GLU A 51 -4.20 13.41 -1.31
N TYR A 52 -4.18 14.74 -1.19
CA TYR A 52 -5.37 15.53 -0.85
C TYR A 52 -6.54 15.30 -1.82
N ASP A 53 -6.27 15.23 -3.12
CA ASP A 53 -7.31 15.05 -4.14
C ASP A 53 -7.98 13.67 -4.03
N ILE A 54 -7.22 12.64 -3.66
CA ILE A 54 -7.72 11.28 -3.44
C ILE A 54 -8.51 11.21 -2.14
N GLU A 55 -7.95 11.72 -1.04
CA GLU A 55 -8.63 11.74 0.27
C GLU A 55 -9.95 12.50 0.18
N SER A 56 -9.93 13.71 -0.37
CA SER A 56 -11.14 14.54 -0.50
C SER A 56 -12.18 13.93 -1.42
N ALA A 57 -11.79 13.12 -2.41
CA ALA A 57 -12.71 12.38 -3.25
C ALA A 57 -13.38 11.23 -2.49
N PHE A 58 -12.62 10.43 -1.72
CA PHE A 58 -13.17 9.31 -0.97
C PHE A 58 -14.00 9.74 0.23
N LEU A 59 -13.61 10.79 0.97
CA LEU A 59 -14.37 11.29 2.14
C LEU A 59 -15.83 11.63 1.83
N LYS A 60 -16.17 11.91 0.57
CA LYS A 60 -17.54 12.24 0.15
C LYS A 60 -18.50 11.05 0.13
N TRP A 61 -17.99 9.82 0.02
CA TRP A 61 -18.84 8.64 -0.20
C TRP A 61 -18.30 7.32 0.37
N LEU A 62 -17.04 7.25 0.79
CA LEU A 62 -16.43 6.09 1.42
C LEU A 62 -16.44 6.25 2.94
N PRO A 63 -17.04 5.34 3.71
CA PRO A 63 -16.99 5.38 5.15
C PRO A 63 -15.56 5.23 5.68
N GLU A 64 -15.17 5.99 6.71
CA GLU A 64 -13.82 5.94 7.29
C GLU A 64 -13.39 4.55 7.73
N ARG A 65 -14.32 3.70 8.21
CA ARG A 65 -14.04 2.31 8.58
C ARG A 65 -13.52 1.43 7.42
N ASN A 66 -13.71 1.86 6.18
CA ASN A 66 -13.25 1.17 4.98
C ASN A 66 -11.90 1.72 4.49
N VAL A 67 -11.30 2.67 5.21
CA VAL A 67 -9.99 3.23 4.92
C VAL A 67 -8.99 2.66 5.93
N LEU A 68 -7.95 2.01 5.42
CA LEU A 68 -6.86 1.46 6.23
C LEU A 68 -5.60 2.27 5.98
N ALA A 69 -5.18 3.03 6.98
CA ALA A 69 -3.93 3.78 6.93
C ALA A 69 -2.76 2.86 7.33
N ILE A 70 -1.80 2.70 6.43
CA ILE A 70 -0.51 2.07 6.74
C ILE A 70 0.36 3.15 7.39
N LYS A 71 0.79 2.91 8.63
CA LYS A 71 1.58 3.88 9.40
C LYS A 71 3.05 3.78 9.02
N ALA A 72 3.67 4.92 8.73
CA ALA A 72 5.08 4.98 8.36
C ALA A 72 5.99 4.41 9.47
N GLU A 73 5.61 4.55 10.74
CA GLU A 73 6.38 4.02 11.87
C GLU A 73 6.39 2.49 11.91
N ASP A 74 5.25 1.87 11.60
CA ASP A 74 5.12 0.41 11.54
C ASP A 74 5.90 -0.15 10.34
N VAL A 75 5.83 0.52 9.18
CA VAL A 75 6.62 0.17 7.99
C VAL A 75 8.11 0.33 8.25
N ASN A 76 8.53 1.43 8.87
CA ASN A 76 9.95 1.65 9.21
C ASN A 76 10.49 0.58 10.15
N ARG A 77 9.67 0.11 11.10
CA ARG A 77 10.05 -0.99 11.99
C ARG A 77 10.23 -2.28 11.20
N ASP A 78 9.27 -2.62 10.35
CA ASP A 78 9.33 -3.82 9.52
C ASP A 78 10.55 -3.80 8.59
N ILE A 79 10.82 -2.68 7.92
CA ILE A 79 12.02 -2.47 7.11
C ILE A 79 13.29 -2.62 7.96
N SER A 80 13.34 -2.05 9.16
CA SER A 80 14.49 -2.20 10.06
C SER A 80 14.75 -3.65 10.43
N ASP A 81 13.72 -4.39 10.80
CA ASP A 81 13.83 -5.78 11.20
C ASP A 81 14.23 -6.66 10.02
N PHE A 82 13.65 -6.41 8.84
CA PHE A 82 14.05 -7.03 7.60
C PHE A 82 15.53 -6.76 7.26
N VAL A 83 15.96 -5.50 7.22
CA VAL A 83 17.35 -5.12 6.91
C VAL A 83 18.32 -5.77 7.89
N ARG A 84 18.07 -5.69 9.20
CA ARG A 84 18.91 -6.35 10.22
C ARG A 84 19.00 -7.85 10.00
N SER A 85 17.88 -8.50 9.69
CA SER A 85 17.86 -9.94 9.40
C SER A 85 18.73 -10.28 8.19
N GLN A 86 18.64 -9.51 7.11
CA GLN A 86 19.43 -9.74 5.89
C GLN A 86 20.92 -9.51 6.16
N ILE A 87 21.30 -8.40 6.80
CA ILE A 87 22.70 -8.07 7.05
C ILE A 87 23.40 -9.07 7.98
N ARG A 88 22.67 -9.65 8.95
CA ARG A 88 23.25 -10.55 9.95
C ARG A 88 23.21 -12.01 9.55
N LEU A 89 22.15 -12.43 8.85
CA LEU A 89 21.86 -13.85 8.63
C LEU A 89 22.07 -14.31 7.19
N ASP A 90 22.02 -13.41 6.20
CA ASP A 90 22.13 -13.81 4.79
C ASP A 90 23.52 -14.41 4.49
N PRO A 91 23.61 -15.67 4.02
CA PRO A 91 24.87 -16.31 3.66
C PRO A 91 25.69 -15.53 2.63
N ARG A 92 25.05 -14.76 1.74
CA ARG A 92 25.72 -13.93 0.73
C ARG A 92 26.53 -12.80 1.35
N LEU A 93 26.23 -12.42 2.59
CA LEU A 93 26.88 -11.35 3.34
C LEU A 93 27.84 -11.89 4.43
N GLU A 94 28.15 -13.18 4.40
CA GLU A 94 29.02 -13.86 5.36
C GLU A 94 30.37 -13.17 5.59
N ARG A 95 30.94 -12.58 4.53
CA ARG A 95 32.20 -11.82 4.58
C ARG A 95 32.20 -10.68 5.61
N TRP A 96 31.04 -10.23 6.07
CA TRP A 96 30.88 -9.14 7.03
C TRP A 96 30.37 -9.59 8.41
N ARG A 97 30.19 -10.89 8.67
CA ARG A 97 29.68 -11.38 9.98
C ARG A 97 30.54 -10.96 11.17
N GLU A 98 31.86 -10.99 11.01
CA GLU A 98 32.83 -10.56 12.03
C GLU A 98 33.10 -9.04 12.00
N ARG A 99 32.44 -8.29 11.11
CA ARG A 99 32.63 -6.85 10.90
C ARG A 99 31.40 -6.07 11.34
N THR A 100 31.21 -6.00 12.66
CA THR A 100 30.08 -5.28 13.28
C THR A 100 30.08 -3.79 12.96
N ASP A 101 31.26 -3.20 12.70
CA ASP A 101 31.42 -1.83 12.20
C ASP A 101 30.72 -1.65 10.85
N ILE A 102 30.99 -2.54 9.90
CA ILE A 102 30.40 -2.52 8.56
C ILE A 102 28.90 -2.83 8.62
N GLN A 103 28.49 -3.83 9.40
CA GLN A 103 27.07 -4.18 9.55
C GLN A 103 26.27 -3.00 10.09
N THR A 104 26.77 -2.33 11.14
CA THR A 104 26.12 -1.17 11.75
C THR A 104 26.03 0.00 10.78
N GLU A 105 27.08 0.24 9.98
CA GLU A 105 27.06 1.29 8.96
C GLU A 105 25.99 1.00 7.90
N ILE A 106 25.92 -0.22 7.37
CA ILE A 106 24.93 -0.60 6.36
C ILE A 106 23.52 -0.51 6.93
N GLU A 107 23.26 -1.09 8.10
CA GLU A 107 21.97 -1.03 8.78
C GLU A 107 21.54 0.44 8.97
N SER A 108 22.41 1.30 9.51
CA SER A 108 22.12 2.72 9.74
C SER A 108 21.80 3.47 8.45
N LYS A 109 22.58 3.25 7.39
CA LYS A 109 22.38 3.93 6.10
C LYS A 109 21.11 3.50 5.39
N LEU A 110 20.77 2.22 5.43
CA LEU A 110 19.56 1.69 4.81
C LEU A 110 18.31 2.07 5.60
N ILE A 111 18.32 1.86 6.92
CA ILE A 111 17.17 2.16 7.79
C ILE A 111 16.91 3.66 7.85
N GLY A 112 17.96 4.47 7.99
CA GLY A 112 17.83 5.92 8.07
C GLY A 112 17.30 6.58 6.79
N LYS A 113 17.32 5.87 5.66
CA LYS A 113 16.80 6.35 4.37
C LYS A 113 15.47 5.71 3.96
N ALA A 114 14.96 4.74 4.71
CA ALA A 114 13.73 4.03 4.37
C ALA A 114 12.51 4.96 4.40
N GLY A 115 12.36 5.79 5.43
CA GLY A 115 11.34 6.86 5.44
C GLY A 115 9.89 6.36 5.30
N GLY A 116 9.61 5.11 5.69
CA GLY A 116 8.31 4.47 5.55
C GLY A 116 7.95 4.09 4.11
N MET A 117 8.96 4.01 3.23
CA MET A 117 8.83 3.80 1.78
C MET A 117 9.75 2.68 1.27
#